data_AF-A0A0B0EJ92-F1
#
_entry.id   AF-A0A0B0EJ92-F1
#
_cell.length_a   1.000
_cell.length_b   1.000
_cell.length_c   1.000
_cell.angle_alpha   90.00
_cell.angle_beta   90.00
_cell.angle_gamma   90.00
#
_symmetry.space_group_name_H-M   'P 1'
#
loop_
_entity.id
_entity.type
_entity.pdbx_description
1 polymer ?
#
loop_
_entity_poly.entity_id
_entity_poly.type
_entity_poly.pdbx_seq_one_letter_code
_entity_poly.pdbx_strand_id
1 'polypeptide(L)'
;MKRILFSIIVLMFYVSNLYAQTPEKTTEKAQESINPEEKVEKIQDNPALSDKETLQKAEKIDKYIQTANSLREIHNDYNGALGFYKKAIELDPNRSSLHWYIAGVYWKLDNHTKAMEHLESCRRLMPQEPEELAEVDDFIGKLMDYLTVEEKREIAKKRVNDRRQLMENALKINKDKWEEMTLVPAGEFLMGSREEDFIPEEMPQHAVILDAYYIDRYEVTNAQYWEFLDYIMKTGDHSKCSPSEPINKSHLPGNSFRGYEYKYYNYPDYPVTRVDWYDAYAYAAWAGKRLPTEAEWEKASRGTDGRRFPWGNVWEIKFCNVGTDGNLPVSVGSFEDGNSVYGCYDMTGSVSEWCEDWYHPEYYLSSPKKNPKGPEKGTGKRIIRGGSMFAQNVYKLRCAVRMFGEPGDRNKSVGFRCAKDAD
;
A
#
# COMPACT_ATOMS: atom_id res chain seq x y z
N MET A 1 21.15 -38.96 19.00
CA MET A 1 20.00 -39.42 18.18
C MET A 1 19.09 -38.22 17.98
N LYS A 2 18.78 -37.66 16.81
CA LYS A 2 18.92 -38.04 15.39
C LYS A 2 19.32 -36.77 14.59
N ARG A 3 19.95 -37.02 13.44
CA ARG A 3 20.39 -36.07 12.39
C ARG A 3 19.24 -35.21 11.86
N ILE A 4 19.51 -33.94 11.56
CA ILE A 4 18.81 -33.18 10.52
C ILE A 4 19.91 -32.57 9.63
N LEU A 5 20.08 -33.19 8.46
CA LEU A 5 20.93 -32.77 7.35
C LEU A 5 19.99 -32.24 6.26
N PHE A 6 20.45 -31.24 5.51
CA PHE A 6 20.04 -30.86 4.15
C PHE A 6 18.71 -30.13 3.93
N SER A 7 18.83 -28.84 3.60
CA SER A 7 18.23 -28.20 2.40
C SER A 7 18.89 -26.83 2.17
N ILE A 8 20.03 -26.79 1.46
CA ILE A 8 20.71 -25.57 0.95
C ILE A 8 20.83 -25.63 -0.59
N ILE A 9 20.03 -26.46 -1.27
CA ILE A 9 20.13 -26.63 -2.73
C ILE A 9 18.75 -26.44 -3.35
N VAL A 10 18.33 -25.18 -3.55
CA VAL A 10 17.30 -24.84 -4.58
C VAL A 10 17.53 -23.45 -5.21
N LEU A 11 18.20 -22.48 -4.59
CA LEU A 11 18.26 -21.11 -5.13
C LEU A 11 19.40 -20.82 -6.15
N MET A 12 19.87 -21.80 -6.92
CA MET A 12 20.97 -21.62 -7.89
C MET A 12 20.68 -21.96 -9.36
N PHE A 13 19.42 -22.20 -9.76
CA PHE A 13 19.12 -22.61 -11.14
C PHE A 13 17.98 -21.89 -11.88
N TYR A 14 17.52 -20.72 -11.43
CA TYR A 14 16.44 -20.00 -12.15
C TYR A 14 16.67 -18.48 -12.32
N VAL A 15 17.89 -18.02 -12.63
CA VAL A 15 18.09 -16.73 -13.33
C VAL A 15 19.32 -16.83 -14.23
N SER A 16 19.24 -17.63 -15.28
CA SER A 16 20.22 -17.62 -16.38
C SER A 16 19.54 -18.08 -17.67
N ASN A 17 18.53 -17.33 -18.11
CA ASN A 17 18.10 -17.29 -19.52
C ASN A 17 17.03 -16.22 -19.70
N LEU A 18 17.47 -14.97 -19.82
CA LEU A 18 16.64 -13.86 -20.32
C LEU A 18 17.52 -12.78 -20.97
N TYR A 19 18.51 -13.20 -21.76
CA TYR A 19 19.19 -12.33 -22.73
C TYR A 19 19.74 -13.19 -23.87
N ALA A 20 18.85 -13.65 -24.75
CA ALA A 20 19.16 -14.03 -26.13
C ALA A 20 17.87 -14.37 -26.86
N GLN A 21 17.24 -13.39 -27.49
CA GLN A 21 16.42 -13.56 -28.69
C GLN A 21 15.98 -12.17 -29.21
N THR A 22 16.77 -11.61 -30.11
CA THR A 22 16.31 -10.60 -31.06
C THR A 22 15.76 -11.31 -32.29
N PRO A 23 14.53 -11.02 -32.74
CA PRO A 23 14.10 -11.36 -34.09
C PRO A 23 14.40 -10.21 -35.06
N GLU A 24 14.81 -10.61 -36.25
CA GLU A 24 15.21 -9.83 -37.42
C GLU A 24 14.19 -8.74 -37.81
N LYS A 25 14.71 -7.54 -38.13
CA LYS A 25 13.96 -6.54 -38.91
C LYS A 25 14.38 -6.64 -40.38
N THR A 26 13.40 -6.93 -41.21
CA THR A 26 13.42 -6.89 -42.67
C THR A 26 13.77 -5.50 -43.20
N THR A 27 14.51 -5.52 -44.31
CA THR A 27 15.01 -4.38 -45.06
C THR A 27 13.93 -3.82 -45.99
N GLU A 28 13.69 -2.51 -45.94
CA GLU A 28 13.12 -1.78 -47.07
C GLU A 28 13.87 -0.46 -47.28
N LYS A 29 14.23 -0.22 -48.55
CA LYS A 29 14.99 0.93 -49.06
C LYS A 29 14.07 2.13 -49.26
N ALA A 30 14.57 3.33 -48.94
CA ALA A 30 14.18 4.56 -49.65
C ALA A 30 15.33 5.57 -49.64
N GLN A 31 15.46 6.29 -50.76
CA GLN A 31 16.64 7.02 -51.23
C GLN A 31 16.78 8.44 -50.67
N GLU A 32 18.05 8.85 -50.55
CA GLU A 32 18.68 10.16 -50.80
C GLU A 32 17.89 11.49 -50.61
N SER A 33 18.44 12.37 -49.78
CA SER A 33 18.96 13.66 -50.26
C SER A 33 19.98 14.27 -49.30
N ILE A 34 21.01 14.88 -49.87
CA ILE A 34 22.19 15.47 -49.25
C ILE A 34 21.98 17.00 -49.14
N ASN A 35 22.36 17.62 -48.02
CA ASN A 35 23.04 18.92 -48.03
C ASN A 35 23.88 19.12 -46.74
N PRO A 36 25.08 19.75 -46.81
CA PRO A 36 26.14 19.54 -45.83
C PRO A 36 26.38 20.74 -44.89
N GLU A 37 27.26 20.50 -43.91
CA GLU A 37 28.01 21.46 -43.09
C GLU A 37 27.29 22.17 -41.92
N GLU A 38 27.54 21.66 -40.70
CA GLU A 38 28.08 22.49 -39.63
C GLU A 38 28.82 21.61 -38.60
N LYS A 39 30.15 21.77 -38.54
CA LYS A 39 31.02 21.18 -37.53
C LYS A 39 30.77 21.87 -36.20
N VAL A 40 30.20 21.15 -35.23
CA VAL A 40 30.36 21.45 -33.81
C VAL A 40 31.10 20.27 -33.18
N GLU A 41 32.30 20.55 -32.70
CA GLU A 41 33.20 19.65 -32.01
C GLU A 41 32.51 19.12 -30.73
N LYS A 42 31.87 17.95 -30.82
CA LYS A 42 31.38 17.21 -29.66
C LYS A 42 32.53 16.37 -29.10
N ILE A 43 32.89 16.66 -27.85
CA ILE A 43 33.65 15.73 -27.00
C ILE A 43 32.92 14.39 -27.06
N GLN A 44 33.58 13.38 -27.63
CA GLN A 44 33.06 12.01 -27.70
C GLN A 44 33.12 11.41 -26.30
N ASP A 45 32.01 11.49 -25.55
CA ASP A 45 31.74 10.52 -24.51
C ASP A 45 31.57 9.17 -25.19
N ASN A 46 32.56 8.30 -25.02
CA ASN A 46 32.66 7.01 -25.70
C ASN A 46 31.86 5.95 -24.92
N PRO A 47 30.67 5.52 -25.38
CA PRO A 47 29.79 4.61 -24.63
C PRO A 47 30.45 3.24 -24.39
N ALA A 48 31.36 2.83 -25.28
CA ALA A 48 32.05 1.55 -25.21
C ALA A 48 33.10 1.44 -24.08
N LEU A 49 33.62 2.56 -23.56
CA LEU A 49 34.53 2.54 -22.40
C LEU A 49 33.76 2.27 -21.09
N SER A 50 32.56 2.86 -20.96
CA SER A 50 31.65 2.69 -19.83
C SER A 50 31.24 1.22 -19.65
N ASP A 51 30.95 0.50 -20.74
CA ASP A 51 30.50 -0.90 -20.67
C ASP A 51 31.62 -1.86 -20.25
N LYS A 52 32.86 -1.60 -20.67
CA LYS A 52 34.02 -2.43 -20.32
C LYS A 52 34.43 -2.27 -18.86
N GLU A 53 34.42 -1.04 -18.34
CA GLU A 53 34.69 -0.76 -16.93
C GLU A 53 33.60 -1.34 -16.02
N THR A 54 32.35 -1.26 -16.45
CA THR A 54 31.20 -1.88 -15.76
C THR A 54 31.35 -3.40 -15.69
N LEU A 55 31.73 -4.04 -16.80
CA LEU A 55 31.96 -5.49 -16.83
C LEU A 55 33.12 -5.91 -15.93
N GLN A 56 34.27 -5.22 -15.99
CA GLN A 56 35.43 -5.51 -15.14
C GLN A 56 35.10 -5.33 -13.65
N LYS A 57 34.27 -4.34 -13.31
CA LYS A 57 33.79 -4.14 -11.95
C LYS A 57 32.92 -5.31 -11.49
N ALA A 58 31.98 -5.76 -12.32
CA ALA A 58 31.11 -6.90 -12.02
C ALA A 58 31.91 -8.20 -11.81
N GLU A 59 32.86 -8.51 -12.70
CA GLU A 59 33.75 -9.67 -12.57
C GLU A 59 34.56 -9.65 -11.27
N LYS A 60 35.06 -8.47 -10.89
CA LYS A 60 35.81 -8.28 -9.64
C LYS A 60 34.94 -8.52 -8.40
N ILE A 61 33.70 -8.04 -8.42
CA ILE A 61 32.72 -8.26 -7.34
C ILE A 61 32.43 -9.76 -7.20
N ASP A 62 32.14 -10.44 -8.31
CA ASP A 62 31.80 -11.86 -8.27
C ASP A 62 32.98 -12.71 -7.79
N LYS A 63 34.22 -12.35 -8.15
CA LYS A 63 35.42 -13.00 -7.60
C LYS A 63 35.53 -12.84 -6.08
N TYR A 64 35.23 -11.65 -5.55
CA TYR A 64 35.22 -11.44 -4.10
C TYR A 64 34.12 -12.26 -3.41
N ILE A 65 32.92 -12.31 -3.99
CA ILE A 65 31.81 -13.12 -3.47
C ILE A 65 32.17 -14.61 -3.45
N GLN A 66 32.70 -15.14 -4.55
CA GLN A 66 33.11 -16.55 -4.64
C GLN A 66 34.18 -16.89 -3.60
N THR A 67 35.19 -16.03 -3.45
CA THR A 67 36.25 -16.20 -2.45
C THR A 67 35.67 -16.18 -1.03
N ALA A 68 34.77 -15.24 -0.74
CA ALA A 68 34.12 -15.12 0.56
C ALA A 68 33.24 -16.34 0.88
N ASN A 69 32.44 -16.82 -0.09
CA ASN A 69 31.63 -18.03 0.04
C ASN A 69 32.51 -19.25 0.33
N SER A 70 33.62 -19.44 -0.39
CA SER A 70 34.56 -20.52 -0.15
C SER A 70 35.13 -20.48 1.27
N LEU A 71 35.56 -19.31 1.74
CA LEU A 71 36.08 -19.14 3.11
C LEU A 71 35.01 -19.47 4.16
N ARG A 72 33.79 -19.00 3.95
CA ARG A 72 32.65 -19.23 4.86
C ARG A 72 32.24 -20.70 4.91
N GLU A 73 32.04 -21.34 3.76
CA GLU A 73 31.38 -22.65 3.66
C GLU A 73 32.35 -23.82 3.79
N ILE A 74 33.56 -23.69 3.23
CA ILE A 74 34.55 -24.77 3.21
C ILE A 74 35.49 -24.65 4.41
N HIS A 75 35.95 -23.44 4.70
CA HIS A 75 36.99 -23.21 5.70
C HIS A 75 36.46 -22.77 7.07
N ASN A 76 35.15 -22.47 7.17
CA ASN A 76 34.54 -21.85 8.36
C ASN A 76 35.28 -20.57 8.82
N ASP A 77 35.95 -19.87 7.90
CA ASP A 77 36.67 -18.63 8.17
C ASP A 77 35.75 -17.43 7.93
N TYR A 78 34.95 -17.12 8.94
CA TYR A 78 33.99 -16.02 8.91
C TYR A 78 34.67 -14.64 8.87
N ASN A 79 35.83 -14.47 9.52
CA ASN A 79 36.56 -13.19 9.50
C ASN A 79 37.19 -12.93 8.13
N GLY A 80 37.80 -13.95 7.52
CA GLY A 80 38.33 -13.87 6.16
C GLY A 80 37.20 -13.63 5.15
N ALA A 81 36.10 -14.37 5.25
CA ALA A 81 34.92 -14.16 4.41
C ALA A 81 34.38 -12.72 4.52
N LEU A 82 34.24 -12.19 5.74
CA LEU A 82 33.79 -10.82 5.96
C LEU A 82 34.72 -9.80 5.28
N GLY A 83 36.03 -10.02 5.32
CA GLY A 83 37.01 -9.16 4.65
C GLY A 83 36.79 -9.07 3.14
N PHE A 84 36.45 -10.17 2.47
CA PHE A 84 36.14 -10.18 1.04
C PHE A 84 34.76 -9.60 0.73
N TYR A 85 33.74 -9.90 1.55
CA TYR A 85 32.43 -9.28 1.37
C TYR A 85 32.46 -7.76 1.51
N LYS A 86 33.25 -7.22 2.45
CA LYS A 86 33.46 -5.77 2.58
C LYS A 86 34.03 -5.14 1.32
N LYS A 87 35.02 -5.79 0.69
CA LYS A 87 35.56 -5.33 -0.60
C LYS A 87 34.51 -5.38 -1.72
N ALA A 88 33.61 -6.36 -1.69
CA ALA A 88 32.54 -6.48 -2.67
C ALA A 88 31.48 -5.37 -2.49
N ILE A 89 31.03 -5.13 -1.26
CA ILE A 89 29.98 -4.14 -0.97
C ILE A 89 30.45 -2.70 -1.13
N GLU A 90 31.75 -2.42 -0.96
CA GLU A 90 32.33 -1.11 -1.29
C GLU A 90 32.22 -0.80 -2.79
N LEU A 91 32.27 -1.83 -3.65
CA LEU A 91 32.12 -1.67 -5.09
C LEU A 91 30.65 -1.59 -5.49
N ASP A 92 29.77 -2.34 -4.84
CA ASP A 92 28.34 -2.36 -5.13
C ASP A 92 27.49 -2.39 -3.84
N PRO A 93 27.25 -1.21 -3.24
CA PRO A 93 26.51 -1.10 -1.98
C PRO A 93 25.01 -1.35 -2.15
N ASN A 94 24.49 -1.43 -3.38
CA ASN A 94 23.06 -1.60 -3.64
C ASN A 94 22.68 -3.06 -3.96
N ARG A 95 23.63 -3.99 -3.93
CA ARG A 95 23.37 -5.43 -4.15
C ARG A 95 22.82 -6.07 -2.87
N SER A 96 21.50 -6.30 -2.85
CA SER A 96 20.80 -6.92 -1.71
C SER A 96 21.43 -8.24 -1.24
N SER A 97 21.84 -9.11 -2.16
CA SER A 97 22.46 -10.40 -1.81
C SER A 97 23.78 -10.27 -1.05
N LEU A 98 24.57 -9.21 -1.28
CA LEU A 98 25.79 -8.95 -0.51
C LEU A 98 25.45 -8.66 0.95
N HIS A 99 24.42 -7.83 1.18
CA HIS A 99 23.93 -7.55 2.52
C HIS A 99 23.43 -8.82 3.22
N TRP A 100 22.71 -9.69 2.51
CA TRP A 100 22.29 -11.00 3.04
C TRP A 100 23.48 -11.84 3.52
N TYR A 101 24.51 -11.99 2.68
CA TYR A 101 25.70 -12.78 3.04
C TYR A 101 26.46 -12.18 4.21
N ILE A 102 26.66 -10.86 4.23
CA ILE A 102 27.35 -10.16 5.31
C ILE A 102 26.59 -10.30 6.63
N ALA A 103 25.25 -10.19 6.60
CA ALA A 103 24.42 -10.39 7.78
C ALA A 103 24.61 -11.79 8.38
N GLY A 104 24.58 -12.83 7.53
CA GLY A 104 24.81 -14.21 7.97
C GLY A 104 26.20 -14.42 8.59
N VAL A 105 27.23 -13.75 8.06
CA VAL A 105 28.59 -13.80 8.64
C VAL A 105 28.65 -13.08 9.99
N TYR A 106 28.07 -11.89 10.12
CA TYR A 106 28.02 -11.18 11.40
C TYR A 106 27.24 -11.94 12.47
N TRP A 107 26.15 -12.61 12.09
CA TRP A 107 25.41 -13.50 12.97
C TRP A 107 26.30 -14.63 13.52
N LYS A 108 27.09 -15.28 12.65
CA LYS A 108 28.03 -16.34 13.07
C LYS A 108 29.18 -15.84 13.93
N LEU A 109 29.44 -14.53 13.92
CA LEU A 109 30.43 -13.86 14.75
C LEU A 109 29.82 -13.24 16.02
N ASP A 110 28.58 -13.59 16.38
CA ASP A 110 27.81 -13.06 17.52
C ASP A 110 27.67 -11.52 17.52
N ASN A 111 27.80 -10.89 16.35
CA ASN A 111 27.60 -9.45 16.18
C ASN A 111 26.20 -9.17 15.62
N HIS A 112 25.19 -9.38 16.46
CA HIS A 112 23.79 -9.28 16.07
C HIS A 112 23.41 -7.87 15.58
N THR A 113 23.96 -6.82 16.17
CA THR A 113 23.68 -5.43 15.76
C THR A 113 24.14 -5.15 14.32
N LYS A 114 25.36 -5.56 13.96
CA LYS A 114 25.84 -5.47 12.57
C LYS A 114 25.02 -6.36 11.63
N ALA A 115 24.66 -7.56 12.07
CA ALA A 115 23.81 -8.43 11.26
C ALA A 115 22.45 -7.77 10.97
N MET A 116 21.82 -7.12 11.96
CA MET A 116 20.58 -6.37 11.78
C MET A 116 20.73 -5.24 10.76
N GLU A 117 21.80 -4.43 10.86
CA GLU A 117 22.06 -3.33 9.93
C GLU A 117 22.08 -3.79 8.47
N HIS A 118 22.72 -4.93 8.21
CA HIS A 118 22.78 -5.50 6.89
C HIS A 118 21.45 -6.14 6.46
N LEU A 119 20.71 -6.80 7.34
CA LEU A 119 19.38 -7.34 6.99
C LEU A 119 18.38 -6.23 6.64
N GLU A 120 18.34 -5.13 7.39
CA GLU A 120 17.47 -3.99 7.04
C GLU A 120 17.86 -3.37 5.69
N SER A 121 19.16 -3.30 5.40
CA SER A 121 19.65 -2.84 4.10
C SER A 121 19.27 -3.81 2.97
N CYS A 122 19.40 -5.11 3.20
CA CYS A 122 18.96 -6.16 2.28
C CYS A 122 17.46 -6.00 1.97
N ARG A 123 16.64 -5.95 3.01
CA ARG A 123 15.19 -5.78 2.96
C ARG A 123 14.78 -4.54 2.15
N ARG A 124 15.49 -3.42 2.31
CA ARG A 124 15.23 -2.17 1.58
C ARG A 124 15.60 -2.25 0.09
N LEU A 125 16.63 -3.03 -0.26
CA LEU A 125 17.15 -3.14 -1.63
C LEU A 125 16.46 -4.23 -2.46
N MET A 126 15.71 -5.14 -1.82
CA MET A 126 14.94 -6.17 -2.50
C MET A 126 13.66 -5.60 -3.13
N PRO A 127 13.04 -6.31 -4.11
CA PRO A 127 11.67 -6.02 -4.51
C PRO A 127 10.76 -5.99 -3.27
N GLN A 128 9.87 -5.02 -3.20
CA GLN A 128 9.05 -4.80 -2.00
C GLN A 128 7.82 -5.72 -1.92
N GLU A 129 7.82 -6.80 -2.70
CA GLU A 129 6.77 -7.81 -2.67
C GLU A 129 6.83 -8.64 -1.38
N PRO A 130 5.69 -8.98 -0.75
CA PRO A 130 5.68 -9.72 0.51
C PRO A 130 6.43 -11.05 0.46
N GLU A 131 6.33 -11.77 -0.65
CA GLU A 131 6.95 -13.08 -0.87
C GLU A 131 8.48 -13.00 -0.89
N GLU A 132 9.02 -12.01 -1.61
CA GLU A 132 10.47 -11.76 -1.73
C GLU A 132 11.09 -11.39 -0.36
N LEU A 133 10.33 -10.67 0.47
CA LEU A 133 10.81 -10.18 1.76
C LEU A 133 10.65 -11.20 2.91
N ALA A 134 9.90 -12.29 2.70
CA ALA A 134 9.49 -13.19 3.78
C ALA A 134 10.66 -13.82 4.55
N GLU A 135 11.69 -14.28 3.83
CA GLU A 135 12.87 -14.90 4.45
C GLU A 135 13.68 -13.89 5.27
N VAL A 136 13.87 -12.68 4.73
CA VAL A 136 14.59 -11.60 5.42
C VAL A 136 13.83 -11.13 6.65
N ASP A 137 12.51 -10.98 6.56
CA ASP A 137 11.67 -10.57 7.68
C ASP A 137 11.65 -11.62 8.80
N ASP A 138 11.58 -12.92 8.46
CA ASP A 138 11.67 -14.01 9.45
C ASP A 138 13.02 -14.00 10.17
N PHE A 139 14.11 -13.78 9.44
CA PHE A 139 15.44 -13.74 10.03
C PHE A 139 15.65 -12.49 10.90
N ILE A 140 15.16 -11.32 10.46
CA ILE A 140 15.08 -10.11 11.29
C ILE A 140 14.30 -10.41 12.57
N GLY A 141 13.15 -11.09 12.46
CA GLY A 141 12.31 -11.47 13.60
C GLY A 141 13.06 -12.31 14.63
N LYS A 142 13.76 -13.36 14.19
CA LYS A 142 14.62 -14.20 15.05
C LYS A 142 15.74 -13.40 15.69
N LEU A 143 16.35 -12.50 14.92
CA LEU A 143 17.49 -11.73 15.37
C LEU A 143 17.13 -10.72 16.47
N MET A 144 15.88 -10.23 16.48
CA MET A 144 15.37 -9.39 17.55
C MET A 144 15.49 -10.05 18.93
N ASP A 145 15.37 -11.37 19.06
CA ASP A 145 15.45 -12.04 20.36
C ASP A 145 16.84 -11.97 21.00
N TYR A 146 17.88 -11.72 20.19
CA TYR A 146 19.28 -11.67 20.63
C TYR A 146 19.78 -10.25 20.89
N LEU A 147 18.94 -9.25 20.66
CA LEU A 147 19.28 -7.84 20.90
C LEU A 147 18.88 -7.39 22.31
N THR A 148 19.71 -6.54 22.89
CA THR A 148 19.41 -5.85 24.14
C THR A 148 18.22 -4.89 23.98
N VAL A 149 17.64 -4.46 25.10
CA VAL A 149 16.53 -3.48 25.10
C VAL A 149 16.94 -2.16 24.44
N GLU A 150 18.17 -1.72 24.64
CA GLU A 150 18.67 -0.46 24.08
C GLU A 150 18.86 -0.56 22.56
N GLU A 151 19.46 -1.66 22.09
CA GLU A 151 19.60 -1.91 20.64
C GLU A 151 18.24 -1.99 19.94
N LYS A 152 17.25 -2.65 20.56
CA LYS A 152 15.87 -2.68 20.06
C LYS A 152 15.27 -1.28 19.93
N ARG A 153 15.50 -0.40 20.91
CA ARG A 153 15.02 0.99 20.88
C ARG A 153 15.67 1.80 19.77
N GLU A 154 16.98 1.66 19.56
CA GLU A 154 17.68 2.35 18.48
C GLU A 154 17.21 1.89 17.10
N ILE A 155 17.00 0.58 16.92
CA ILE A 155 16.41 0.05 15.68
C ILE A 155 15.00 0.59 15.47
N ALA A 156 14.17 0.63 16.50
CA ALA A 156 12.82 1.18 16.40
C ALA A 156 12.84 2.67 15.99
N LYS A 157 13.71 3.48 16.62
CA LYS A 157 13.90 4.89 16.24
C LYS A 157 14.31 5.03 14.78
N LYS A 158 15.28 4.21 14.33
CA LYS A 158 15.74 4.23 12.94
C LYS A 158 14.61 3.86 11.97
N ARG A 159 13.85 2.79 12.24
CA ARG A 159 12.70 2.38 11.42
C ARG A 159 11.65 3.47 11.31
N VAL A 160 11.36 4.18 12.41
CA VAL A 160 10.44 5.33 12.41
C VAL A 160 10.97 6.44 11.50
N ASN A 161 12.26 6.76 11.58
CA ASN A 161 12.88 7.78 10.74
C ASN A 161 12.92 7.40 9.26
N ASP A 162 13.27 6.14 8.95
CA ASP A 162 13.30 5.62 7.58
C ASP A 162 11.89 5.66 6.98
N ARG A 163 10.86 5.31 7.76
CA ARG A 163 9.47 5.42 7.32
C ARG A 163 9.04 6.86 7.10
N ARG A 164 9.39 7.79 8.01
CA ARG A 164 9.13 9.23 7.80
C ARG A 164 9.66 9.67 6.45
N GLN A 165 10.93 9.40 6.16
CA GLN A 165 11.56 9.79 4.90
C GLN A 165 10.87 9.15 3.69
N LEU A 166 10.47 7.88 3.81
CA LEU A 166 9.73 7.17 2.77
C LEU A 166 8.38 7.83 2.48
N MET A 167 7.61 8.18 3.52
CA MET A 167 6.30 8.84 3.37
C MET A 167 6.44 10.24 2.77
N GLU A 168 7.37 11.05 3.28
CA GLU A 168 7.64 12.40 2.78
C GLU A 168 8.03 12.39 1.30
N ASN A 169 8.89 11.45 0.89
CA ASN A 169 9.29 11.30 -0.52
C ASN A 169 8.10 10.87 -1.39
N ALA A 170 7.28 9.93 -0.92
CA ALA A 170 6.14 9.45 -1.67
C ALA A 170 5.07 10.54 -1.85
N LEU A 171 4.79 11.33 -0.81
CA LEU A 171 3.92 12.50 -0.89
C LEU A 171 4.47 13.51 -1.89
N LYS A 172 5.76 13.85 -1.84
CA LYS A 172 6.36 14.80 -2.78
C LYS A 172 6.15 14.41 -4.26
N ILE A 173 6.06 13.12 -4.56
CA ILE A 173 5.90 12.61 -5.92
C ILE A 173 4.42 12.47 -6.30
N ASN A 174 3.56 12.01 -5.38
CA ASN A 174 2.21 11.55 -5.70
C ASN A 174 1.07 12.40 -5.09
N LYS A 175 1.37 13.49 -4.36
CA LYS A 175 0.36 14.28 -3.64
C LYS A 175 -0.80 14.71 -4.52
N ASP A 176 -0.53 15.30 -5.68
CA ASP A 176 -1.58 15.75 -6.60
C ASP A 176 -2.50 14.62 -7.07
N LYS A 177 -1.95 13.42 -7.31
CA LYS A 177 -2.71 12.23 -7.69
C LYS A 177 -3.60 11.76 -6.54
N TRP A 178 -3.06 11.65 -5.33
CA TRP A 178 -3.80 11.12 -4.18
C TRP A 178 -4.80 12.11 -3.58
N GLU A 179 -4.64 13.41 -3.84
CA GLU A 179 -5.62 14.44 -3.45
C GLU A 179 -6.72 14.66 -4.49
N GLU A 180 -6.64 14.02 -5.66
CA GLU A 180 -7.64 14.12 -6.72
C GLU A 180 -9.02 13.69 -6.22
N MET A 181 -10.00 14.57 -6.44
CA MET A 181 -11.41 14.29 -6.16
C MET A 181 -12.20 14.31 -7.46
N THR A 182 -13.19 13.43 -7.57
CA THR A 182 -14.13 13.45 -8.68
C THR A 182 -15.40 14.20 -8.30
N LEU A 183 -15.94 14.96 -9.25
CA LEU A 183 -17.24 15.62 -9.10
C LEU A 183 -18.35 14.60 -9.37
N VAL A 184 -19.21 14.36 -8.39
CA VAL A 184 -20.46 13.64 -8.57
C VAL A 184 -21.56 14.67 -8.80
N PRO A 185 -22.20 14.71 -9.99
CA PRO A 185 -23.22 15.72 -10.29
C PRO A 185 -24.43 15.63 -9.38
N ALA A 186 -25.06 16.78 -9.12
CA ALA A 186 -26.36 16.85 -8.46
C ALA A 186 -27.40 16.01 -9.23
N GLY A 187 -28.35 15.43 -8.52
CA GLY A 187 -29.47 14.73 -9.12
C GLY A 187 -29.90 13.48 -8.38
N GLU A 188 -30.95 12.87 -8.91
CA GLU A 188 -31.57 11.67 -8.37
C GLU A 188 -30.76 10.40 -8.68
N PHE A 189 -30.75 9.46 -7.75
CA PHE A 189 -30.27 8.10 -7.96
C PHE A 189 -31.12 7.09 -7.17
N LEU A 190 -31.04 5.82 -7.56
CA LEU A 190 -31.67 4.72 -6.83
C LEU A 190 -30.74 4.21 -5.71
N MET A 191 -31.15 4.44 -4.46
CA MET A 191 -30.46 3.96 -3.26
C MET A 191 -31.05 2.65 -2.78
N GLY A 192 -30.21 1.68 -2.42
CA GLY A 192 -30.61 0.36 -1.94
C GLY A 192 -30.72 -0.71 -3.02
N SER A 193 -31.13 -1.90 -2.60
CA SER A 193 -31.07 -3.12 -3.42
C SER A 193 -32.35 -3.38 -4.21
N ARG A 194 -32.19 -4.04 -5.36
CA ARG A 194 -33.31 -4.57 -6.13
C ARG A 194 -33.98 -5.69 -5.33
N GLU A 195 -35.25 -5.93 -5.61
CA GLU A 195 -36.02 -6.99 -4.95
C GLU A 195 -35.40 -8.38 -5.09
N GLU A 196 -34.77 -8.67 -6.25
CA GLU A 196 -34.05 -9.93 -6.49
C GLU A 196 -32.79 -10.12 -5.63
N ASP A 197 -32.22 -9.04 -5.10
CA ASP A 197 -31.07 -9.06 -4.21
C ASP A 197 -31.47 -8.72 -2.76
N PHE A 198 -32.69 -9.08 -2.36
CA PHE A 198 -33.31 -8.70 -1.10
C PHE A 198 -32.37 -8.92 0.11
N ILE A 199 -32.05 -7.81 0.77
CA ILE A 199 -31.48 -7.77 2.11
C ILE A 199 -32.30 -6.76 2.90
N PRO A 200 -32.93 -7.14 4.03
CA PRO A 200 -33.88 -6.26 4.74
C PRO A 200 -33.38 -4.84 4.99
N GLU A 201 -32.10 -4.71 5.32
CA GLU A 201 -31.45 -3.44 5.68
C GLU A 201 -31.16 -2.55 4.46
N GLU A 202 -31.18 -3.11 3.26
CA GLU A 202 -30.95 -2.45 1.96
C GLU A 202 -32.28 -2.09 1.27
N MET A 203 -33.42 -2.36 1.92
CA MET A 203 -34.76 -2.20 1.36
C MET A 203 -35.55 -1.09 2.08
N PRO A 204 -36.51 -0.44 1.41
CA PRO A 204 -36.78 -0.55 -0.03
C PRO A 204 -35.73 0.19 -0.85
N GLN A 205 -35.59 -0.20 -2.12
CA GLN A 205 -34.96 0.69 -3.08
C GLN A 205 -35.80 1.94 -3.23
N HIS A 206 -35.19 3.11 -3.10
CA HIS A 206 -35.88 4.39 -3.11
C HIS A 206 -35.05 5.47 -3.82
N ALA A 207 -35.74 6.47 -4.34
CA ALA A 207 -35.11 7.61 -5.00
C ALA A 207 -34.56 8.59 -3.96
N VAL A 208 -33.28 8.95 -4.12
CA VAL A 208 -32.59 9.98 -3.33
C VAL A 208 -32.01 11.03 -4.26
N ILE A 209 -32.22 12.29 -3.93
CA ILE A 209 -31.68 13.46 -4.61
C ILE A 209 -30.50 13.98 -3.79
N LEU A 210 -29.32 14.00 -4.41
CA LEU A 210 -28.13 14.61 -3.83
C LEU A 210 -27.82 15.91 -4.55
N ASP A 211 -27.37 16.92 -3.79
CA ASP A 211 -26.67 18.06 -4.37
C ASP A 211 -25.31 17.58 -4.97
N ALA A 212 -24.62 18.45 -5.71
CA ALA A 212 -23.32 18.10 -6.25
C ALA A 212 -22.29 18.08 -5.12
N TYR A 213 -21.33 17.16 -5.20
CA TYR A 213 -20.23 17.06 -4.24
C TYR A 213 -19.01 16.45 -4.91
N TYR A 214 -17.86 16.67 -4.29
CA TYR A 214 -16.61 16.00 -4.62
C TYR A 214 -16.41 14.80 -3.69
N ILE A 215 -15.88 13.71 -4.23
CA ILE A 215 -15.41 12.56 -3.43
C ILE A 215 -14.03 12.15 -3.89
N ASP A 216 -13.18 11.74 -2.95
CA ASP A 216 -11.83 11.29 -3.24
C ASP A 216 -11.85 10.15 -4.27
N ARG A 217 -11.00 10.26 -5.28
CA ARG A 217 -10.90 9.29 -6.36
C ARG A 217 -10.37 7.94 -5.86
N TYR A 218 -9.53 7.97 -4.82
CA TYR A 218 -8.89 6.84 -4.17
C TYR A 218 -9.20 6.84 -2.67
N GLU A 219 -9.03 5.71 -1.99
CA GLU A 219 -8.97 5.70 -0.52
C GLU A 219 -7.78 6.51 -0.01
N VAL A 220 -7.89 7.03 1.23
CA VAL A 220 -6.78 7.73 1.87
C VAL A 220 -5.59 6.79 2.04
N THR A 221 -4.42 7.19 1.55
CA THR A 221 -3.23 6.34 1.58
C THR A 221 -2.51 6.38 2.93
N ASN A 222 -1.63 5.41 3.17
CA ASN A 222 -0.76 5.38 4.34
C ASN A 222 0.13 6.63 4.44
N ALA A 223 0.63 7.16 3.32
CA ALA A 223 1.43 8.38 3.28
C ALA A 223 0.61 9.62 3.64
N GLN A 224 -0.59 9.75 3.09
CA GLN A 224 -1.51 10.84 3.43
C GLN A 224 -1.87 10.83 4.92
N TYR A 225 -2.25 9.66 5.44
CA TYR A 225 -2.55 9.54 6.87
C TYR A 225 -1.31 9.77 7.75
N TRP A 226 -0.11 9.45 7.26
CA TRP A 226 1.14 9.79 7.96
C TRP A 226 1.34 11.29 8.11
N GLU A 227 1.06 12.08 7.06
CA GLU A 227 1.16 13.55 7.10
C GLU A 227 0.29 14.13 8.24
N PHE A 228 -0.92 13.58 8.39
CA PHE A 228 -1.82 13.90 9.50
C PHE A 228 -1.25 13.50 10.87
N LEU A 229 -0.72 12.29 11.01
CA LEU A 229 -0.10 11.84 12.26
C LEU A 229 1.10 12.70 12.65
N ASP A 230 1.96 13.03 11.69
CA ASP A 230 3.13 13.88 11.93
C ASP A 230 2.72 15.29 12.36
N TYR A 231 1.66 15.84 11.77
CA TYR A 231 1.03 17.08 12.22
C TYR A 231 0.55 17.00 13.68
N ILE A 232 -0.25 15.98 14.04
CA ILE A 232 -0.76 15.82 15.41
C ILE A 232 0.39 15.63 16.40
N MET A 233 1.39 14.79 16.07
CA MET A 233 2.53 14.55 16.97
C MET A 233 3.37 15.81 17.22
N LYS A 234 3.50 16.70 16.21
CA LYS A 234 4.26 17.95 16.33
C LYS A 234 3.49 19.05 17.06
N THR A 235 2.18 19.13 16.85
CA THR A 235 1.36 20.27 17.31
C THR A 235 0.54 19.95 18.55
N GLY A 236 0.18 18.68 18.76
CA GLY A 236 -0.84 18.28 19.71
C GLY A 236 -2.24 18.81 19.37
N ASP A 237 -2.49 19.26 18.14
CA ASP A 237 -3.77 19.84 17.76
C ASP A 237 -4.83 18.76 17.52
N HIS A 238 -5.85 18.75 18.40
CA HIS A 238 -7.04 17.92 18.31
C HIS A 238 -8.31 18.75 18.01
N SER A 239 -8.17 20.00 17.52
CA SER A 239 -9.28 20.90 17.22
C SER A 239 -10.23 20.38 16.12
N LYS A 240 -9.76 19.42 15.32
CA LYS A 240 -10.51 18.78 14.23
C LYS A 240 -11.15 17.45 14.61
N CYS A 241 -10.93 16.98 15.85
CA CYS A 241 -11.54 15.75 16.33
C CYS A 241 -13.04 15.88 16.51
N SER A 242 -13.75 14.75 16.42
CA SER A 242 -15.18 14.72 16.68
C SER A 242 -15.46 15.13 18.14
N PRO A 243 -16.52 15.92 18.41
CA PRO A 243 -16.94 16.23 19.78
C PRO A 243 -17.32 14.99 20.60
N SER A 244 -17.66 13.87 19.95
CA SER A 244 -18.00 12.61 20.62
C SER A 244 -16.81 11.65 20.76
N GLU A 245 -15.60 12.11 20.45
CA GLU A 245 -14.38 11.32 20.58
C GLU A 245 -14.06 11.00 22.06
N PRO A 246 -13.60 9.77 22.38
CA PRO A 246 -13.09 9.45 23.71
C PRO A 246 -11.94 10.35 24.15
N ILE A 247 -11.92 10.71 25.42
CA ILE A 247 -10.86 11.54 26.02
C ILE A 247 -9.50 10.85 25.85
N ASN A 248 -8.47 11.62 25.44
CA ASN A 248 -7.10 11.15 25.22
C ASN A 248 -6.97 10.03 24.18
N LYS A 249 -7.85 10.01 23.18
CA LYS A 249 -7.74 9.07 22.06
C LYS A 249 -6.41 9.26 21.32
N SER A 250 -5.74 8.15 21.04
CA SER A 250 -4.61 8.13 20.11
C SER A 250 -5.10 7.96 18.68
N HIS A 251 -4.52 8.70 17.73
CA HIS A 251 -4.79 8.54 16.29
C HIS A 251 -3.87 7.54 15.59
N LEU A 252 -2.90 6.97 16.30
CA LEU A 252 -2.00 5.96 15.73
C LEU A 252 -2.82 4.75 15.27
N PRO A 253 -2.77 4.34 14.00
CA PRO A 253 -3.58 3.24 13.51
C PRO A 253 -2.95 1.93 13.97
N GLY A 254 -3.72 0.84 13.91
CA GLY A 254 -3.26 -0.47 14.36
C GLY A 254 -3.90 -0.93 15.67
N ASN A 255 -3.40 -2.05 16.18
CA ASN A 255 -3.78 -2.54 17.52
C ASN A 255 -2.84 -1.98 18.59
N SER A 256 -3.24 -2.10 19.85
CA SER A 256 -2.52 -1.56 21.01
C SER A 256 -1.07 -2.07 21.17
N PHE A 257 -0.68 -3.13 20.45
CA PHE A 257 0.62 -3.78 20.59
C PHE A 257 1.65 -3.40 19.53
N ARG A 258 1.23 -3.13 18.30
CA ARG A 258 2.16 -2.82 17.19
C ARG A 258 1.89 -1.47 16.52
N GLY A 259 0.67 -0.93 16.63
CA GLY A 259 0.33 0.37 16.06
C GLY A 259 0.86 0.58 14.63
N TYR A 260 1.46 1.76 14.40
CA TYR A 260 2.10 2.14 13.14
C TYR A 260 3.41 1.38 12.86
N GLU A 261 3.94 0.59 13.79
CA GLU A 261 5.18 -0.18 13.58
C GLU A 261 4.98 -1.37 12.63
N TYR A 262 3.73 -1.75 12.34
CA TYR A 262 3.40 -2.86 11.46
C TYR A 262 3.90 -2.62 10.01
N LYS A 263 4.46 -3.67 9.38
CA LYS A 263 5.08 -3.61 8.03
C LYS A 263 4.15 -3.04 6.96
N TYR A 264 2.85 -3.25 7.11
CA TYR A 264 1.82 -2.67 6.23
C TYR A 264 1.99 -1.16 6.00
N TYR A 265 2.32 -0.41 7.06
CA TYR A 265 2.50 1.04 6.98
C TYR A 265 3.87 1.44 6.43
N ASN A 266 4.63 0.51 5.85
CA ASN A 266 5.82 0.81 5.05
C ASN A 266 5.49 0.94 3.55
N TYR A 267 4.23 0.76 3.14
CA TYR A 267 3.77 0.92 1.76
C TYR A 267 2.98 2.23 1.65
N PRO A 268 3.57 3.32 1.13
CA PRO A 268 2.98 4.66 1.18
C PRO A 268 1.64 4.78 0.44
N ASP A 269 1.48 4.00 -0.62
CA ASP A 269 0.40 4.03 -1.60
C ASP A 269 -0.71 3.01 -1.32
N TYR A 270 -0.58 2.23 -0.25
CA TYR A 270 -1.64 1.33 0.22
C TYR A 270 -2.72 2.13 0.95
N PRO A 271 -3.99 1.71 0.92
CA PRO A 271 -5.06 2.37 1.66
C PRO A 271 -4.78 2.28 3.16
N VAL A 272 -5.01 3.34 3.93
CA VAL A 272 -4.86 3.26 5.39
C VAL A 272 -5.93 2.32 5.98
N THR A 273 -5.51 1.44 6.90
CA THR A 273 -6.42 0.51 7.59
C THR A 273 -6.22 0.55 9.10
N ARG A 274 -7.08 -0.15 9.85
CA ARG A 274 -7.04 -0.18 11.32
C ARG A 274 -7.12 1.23 11.93
N VAL A 275 -7.87 2.09 11.25
CA VAL A 275 -8.35 3.38 11.71
C VAL A 275 -9.81 3.19 12.11
N ASP A 276 -10.19 3.81 13.20
CA ASP A 276 -11.60 3.83 13.61
C ASP A 276 -12.33 5.02 12.98
N TRP A 277 -13.61 5.19 13.27
CA TRP A 277 -14.41 6.26 12.67
C TRP A 277 -13.93 7.65 13.09
N TYR A 278 -13.44 7.81 14.33
CA TYR A 278 -12.94 9.09 14.83
C TYR A 278 -11.62 9.48 14.17
N ASP A 279 -10.75 8.50 13.90
CA ASP A 279 -9.53 8.70 13.11
C ASP A 279 -9.85 9.22 11.71
N ALA A 280 -10.81 8.57 11.03
CA ALA A 280 -11.26 8.96 9.70
C ALA A 280 -11.89 10.37 9.69
N TYR A 281 -12.72 10.67 10.69
CA TYR A 281 -13.35 11.98 10.87
C TYR A 281 -12.30 13.10 11.08
N ALA A 282 -11.39 12.90 12.03
CA ALA A 282 -10.36 13.89 12.38
C ALA A 282 -9.44 14.16 11.19
N TYR A 283 -9.01 13.12 10.47
CA TYR A 283 -8.24 13.27 9.23
C TYR A 283 -9.03 14.08 8.20
N ALA A 284 -10.28 13.72 7.92
CA ALA A 284 -11.06 14.38 6.88
C ALA A 284 -11.22 15.87 7.18
N ALA A 285 -11.55 16.22 8.43
CA ALA A 285 -11.67 17.60 8.88
C ALA A 285 -10.33 18.36 8.84
N TRP A 286 -9.21 17.71 9.19
CA TRP A 286 -7.87 18.27 9.07
C TRP A 286 -7.48 18.55 7.62
N ALA A 287 -7.83 17.65 6.70
CA ALA A 287 -7.59 17.79 5.27
C ALA A 287 -8.52 18.82 4.59
N GLY A 288 -9.38 19.52 5.34
CA GLY A 288 -10.35 20.47 4.79
C GLY A 288 -11.50 19.80 4.01
N LYS A 289 -11.78 18.53 4.33
CA LYS A 289 -12.81 17.67 3.74
C LYS A 289 -13.77 17.20 4.86
N ARG A 290 -14.59 16.18 4.56
CA ARG A 290 -15.45 15.45 5.50
C ARG A 290 -15.54 13.98 5.09
N LEU A 291 -16.16 13.13 5.91
CA LEU A 291 -16.57 11.81 5.43
C LEU A 291 -17.76 11.93 4.47
N PRO A 292 -17.89 11.04 3.46
CA PRO A 292 -19.09 10.96 2.65
C PRO A 292 -20.28 10.51 3.49
N THR A 293 -21.49 10.93 3.11
CA THR A 293 -22.69 10.24 3.61
C THR A 293 -22.80 8.86 2.96
N GLU A 294 -23.58 7.95 3.56
CA GLU A 294 -23.88 6.64 2.98
C GLU A 294 -24.47 6.78 1.56
N ALA A 295 -25.36 7.75 1.37
CA ALA A 295 -26.00 7.99 0.09
C ALA A 295 -25.03 8.56 -0.96
N GLU A 296 -24.15 9.48 -0.56
CA GLU A 296 -23.08 9.99 -1.43
C GLU A 296 -22.17 8.84 -1.85
N TRP A 297 -21.67 8.06 -0.90
CA TRP A 297 -20.81 6.93 -1.20
C TRP A 297 -21.48 5.96 -2.18
N GLU A 298 -22.75 5.60 -1.96
CA GLU A 298 -23.46 4.67 -2.84
C GLU A 298 -23.62 5.25 -4.25
N LYS A 299 -24.05 6.52 -4.38
CA LYS A 299 -24.16 7.17 -5.70
C LYS A 299 -22.79 7.20 -6.39
N ALA A 300 -21.74 7.63 -5.71
CA ALA A 300 -20.37 7.65 -6.23
C ALA A 300 -19.91 6.28 -6.74
N SER A 301 -20.33 5.20 -6.06
CA SER A 301 -19.96 3.83 -6.42
C SER A 301 -20.70 3.32 -7.66
N ARG A 302 -22.00 3.60 -7.80
CA ARG A 302 -22.88 2.88 -8.74
C ARG A 302 -23.53 3.75 -9.81
N GLY A 303 -23.44 5.07 -9.72
CA GLY A 303 -24.19 5.94 -10.62
C GLY A 303 -25.67 6.01 -10.26
N THR A 304 -26.51 6.19 -11.29
CA THR A 304 -27.95 6.44 -11.13
C THR A 304 -28.85 5.26 -11.49
N ASP A 305 -28.30 4.24 -12.15
CA ASP A 305 -29.06 3.14 -12.77
C ASP A 305 -29.29 1.92 -11.87
N GLY A 306 -28.85 1.99 -10.61
CA GLY A 306 -29.04 0.91 -9.65
C GLY A 306 -28.29 -0.37 -10.02
N ARG A 307 -27.10 -0.29 -10.64
CA ARG A 307 -26.21 -1.44 -10.88
C ARG A 307 -25.69 -2.09 -9.59
N ARG A 308 -25.30 -3.37 -9.65
CA ARG A 308 -24.78 -4.12 -8.49
C ARG A 308 -23.34 -3.78 -8.11
N PHE A 309 -22.48 -3.54 -9.08
CA PHE A 309 -21.04 -3.25 -8.92
C PHE A 309 -20.71 -1.97 -9.71
N PRO A 310 -19.58 -1.29 -9.43
CA PRO A 310 -19.24 -0.05 -10.12
C PRO A 310 -19.23 -0.19 -11.66
N TRP A 311 -18.75 -1.34 -12.13
CA TRP A 311 -18.65 -1.71 -13.55
C TRP A 311 -19.92 -2.34 -14.15
N GLY A 312 -20.97 -2.64 -13.37
CA GLY A 312 -22.22 -3.19 -13.89
C GLY A 312 -22.89 -4.25 -13.02
N ASN A 313 -23.60 -5.19 -13.63
CA ASN A 313 -24.41 -6.19 -12.93
C ASN A 313 -23.80 -7.60 -12.90
N VAL A 314 -22.73 -7.82 -13.67
CA VAL A 314 -22.02 -9.10 -13.76
C VAL A 314 -20.74 -8.99 -12.94
N TRP A 315 -20.52 -9.98 -12.08
CA TRP A 315 -19.34 -10.05 -11.22
C TRP A 315 -18.08 -10.35 -12.04
N GLU A 316 -17.00 -9.63 -11.77
CA GLU A 316 -15.70 -9.79 -12.42
C GLU A 316 -14.58 -9.67 -11.39
N ILE A 317 -13.92 -10.79 -11.08
CA ILE A 317 -12.90 -10.84 -10.01
C ILE A 317 -11.67 -9.97 -10.30
N LYS A 318 -11.33 -9.79 -11.59
CA LYS A 318 -10.17 -9.00 -12.03
C LYS A 318 -10.36 -7.48 -11.94
N PHE A 319 -11.56 -7.00 -11.57
CA PHE A 319 -11.88 -5.58 -11.50
C PHE A 319 -11.80 -5.01 -10.07
N CYS A 320 -11.40 -5.83 -9.09
CA CYS A 320 -11.25 -5.37 -7.73
C CYS A 320 -10.25 -6.22 -6.96
N ASN A 321 -9.76 -5.67 -5.84
CA ASN A 321 -8.91 -6.40 -4.92
C ASN A 321 -9.74 -7.29 -3.98
N VAL A 322 -9.93 -8.57 -4.34
CA VAL A 322 -10.62 -9.58 -3.51
C VAL A 322 -10.00 -10.97 -3.63
N GLY A 323 -9.97 -11.75 -2.54
CA GLY A 323 -9.58 -13.16 -2.59
C GLY A 323 -8.31 -13.52 -1.82
N THR A 324 -8.10 -14.84 -1.67
CA THR A 324 -7.57 -15.55 -0.50
C THR A 324 -6.05 -15.70 -0.39
N ASP A 325 -5.29 -15.23 -1.35
CA ASP A 325 -3.87 -15.60 -1.48
C ASP A 325 -2.93 -14.62 -0.79
N GLY A 326 -3.24 -14.23 0.45
CA GLY A 326 -2.28 -13.63 1.37
C GLY A 326 -1.62 -12.31 0.96
N ASN A 327 -1.88 -11.80 -0.24
CA ASN A 327 -1.31 -10.56 -0.74
C ASN A 327 -1.91 -9.42 0.07
N LEU A 328 -1.03 -8.64 0.68
CA LEU A 328 -1.39 -7.40 1.36
C LEU A 328 -2.26 -6.55 0.41
N PRO A 329 -3.10 -5.62 0.93
CA PRO A 329 -3.76 -4.61 0.11
C PRO A 329 -2.80 -4.08 -0.96
N VAL A 330 -3.22 -3.98 -2.21
CA VAL A 330 -2.37 -3.41 -3.26
C VAL A 330 -2.47 -1.89 -3.23
N SER A 331 -1.61 -1.21 -4.00
CA SER A 331 -1.65 0.23 -4.18
C SER A 331 -3.04 0.70 -4.60
N VAL A 332 -3.49 1.82 -4.04
CA VAL A 332 -4.76 2.43 -4.47
C VAL A 332 -4.73 2.70 -5.97
N GLY A 333 -5.85 2.44 -6.63
CA GLY A 333 -5.99 2.66 -8.07
C GLY A 333 -5.44 1.56 -8.97
N SER A 334 -5.19 0.36 -8.44
CA SER A 334 -4.61 -0.75 -9.22
C SER A 334 -5.58 -1.38 -10.24
N PHE A 335 -6.90 -1.16 -10.08
CA PHE A 335 -7.94 -1.81 -10.88
C PHE A 335 -8.74 -0.80 -11.71
N GLU A 336 -8.16 -0.30 -12.80
CA GLU A 336 -8.77 0.73 -13.64
C GLU A 336 -10.11 0.32 -14.28
N ASP A 337 -10.23 -0.93 -14.73
CA ASP A 337 -11.49 -1.46 -15.28
C ASP A 337 -12.60 -1.57 -14.21
N GLY A 338 -12.24 -1.48 -12.93
CA GLY A 338 -13.14 -1.50 -11.79
C GLY A 338 -13.76 -0.16 -11.42
N ASN A 339 -13.40 0.91 -12.14
CA ASN A 339 -13.83 2.25 -11.81
C ASN A 339 -15.36 2.42 -11.83
N SER A 340 -15.85 3.26 -10.92
CA SER A 340 -17.24 3.72 -11.00
C SER A 340 -17.46 4.59 -12.23
N VAL A 341 -18.74 4.84 -12.56
CA VAL A 341 -19.11 5.74 -13.67
C VAL A 341 -18.61 7.18 -13.50
N TYR A 342 -18.24 7.55 -12.27
CA TYR A 342 -17.68 8.86 -11.95
C TYR A 342 -16.15 8.82 -11.82
N GLY A 343 -15.51 7.68 -12.08
CA GLY A 343 -14.06 7.52 -12.05
C GLY A 343 -13.46 7.25 -10.68
N CYS A 344 -14.28 6.90 -9.67
CA CYS A 344 -13.78 6.44 -8.37
C CYS A 344 -13.21 5.03 -8.48
N TYR A 345 -11.98 4.84 -7.99
CA TYR A 345 -11.33 3.54 -7.90
C TYR A 345 -11.75 2.81 -6.63
N ASP A 346 -11.62 1.48 -6.67
CA ASP A 346 -11.65 0.60 -5.51
C ASP A 346 -12.92 0.73 -4.63
N MET A 347 -14.03 1.21 -5.22
CA MET A 347 -15.33 1.30 -4.53
C MET A 347 -15.88 -0.07 -4.14
N THR A 348 -15.34 -1.15 -4.70
CA THR A 348 -15.66 -2.53 -4.34
C THR A 348 -14.36 -3.27 -4.02
N GLY A 349 -14.28 -3.94 -2.87
CA GLY A 349 -13.09 -4.69 -2.46
C GLY A 349 -12.06 -3.80 -1.78
N SER A 350 -10.77 -4.15 -1.84
CA SER A 350 -9.69 -3.41 -1.17
C SER A 350 -9.97 -3.28 0.34
N VAL A 351 -10.42 -2.12 0.81
CA VAL A 351 -10.84 -1.88 2.18
C VAL A 351 -12.30 -1.43 2.18
N SER A 352 -13.04 -1.86 3.19
CA SER A 352 -14.35 -1.27 3.44
C SER A 352 -14.17 0.15 3.98
N GLU A 353 -15.13 1.05 3.76
CA GLU A 353 -14.92 2.48 4.00
C GLU A 353 -15.93 3.09 4.97
N TRP A 354 -15.44 3.78 6.00
CA TRP A 354 -16.27 4.54 6.93
C TRP A 354 -17.07 5.65 6.22
N CYS A 355 -18.35 5.79 6.56
CA CYS A 355 -19.20 6.92 6.20
C CYS A 355 -19.56 7.76 7.43
N GLU A 356 -20.07 8.97 7.22
CA GLU A 356 -20.51 9.85 8.30
C GLU A 356 -21.70 9.26 9.08
N ASP A 357 -22.63 8.58 8.40
CA ASP A 357 -23.93 8.20 8.92
C ASP A 357 -23.87 7.21 10.10
N TRP A 358 -24.80 7.40 11.04
CA TRP A 358 -25.16 6.35 11.99
C TRP A 358 -25.92 5.22 11.28
N TYR A 359 -25.66 3.98 11.65
CA TYR A 359 -26.35 2.82 11.11
C TYR A 359 -27.71 2.61 11.77
N HIS A 360 -28.77 2.45 10.98
CA HIS A 360 -30.04 1.91 11.47
C HIS A 360 -30.63 0.96 10.41
N PRO A 361 -31.06 -0.27 10.79
CA PRO A 361 -31.53 -1.28 9.85
C PRO A 361 -32.75 -0.80 9.05
N GLU A 362 -33.64 -0.04 9.69
CA GLU A 362 -34.89 0.43 9.10
C GLU A 362 -34.79 1.85 8.50
N TYR A 363 -33.59 2.44 8.41
CA TYR A 363 -33.46 3.85 7.98
C TYR A 363 -34.09 4.11 6.60
N TYR A 364 -33.94 3.17 5.66
CA TYR A 364 -34.45 3.32 4.29
C TYR A 364 -35.98 3.40 4.23
N LEU A 365 -36.71 2.88 5.23
CA LEU A 365 -38.17 3.00 5.31
C LEU A 365 -38.65 4.45 5.55
N SER A 366 -37.78 5.30 6.11
CA SER A 366 -38.10 6.67 6.51
C SER A 366 -37.09 7.71 6.02
N SER A 367 -36.17 7.30 5.14
CA SER A 367 -35.11 8.14 4.61
C SER A 367 -35.68 9.37 3.90
N PRO A 368 -35.20 10.60 4.22
CA PRO A 368 -35.61 11.79 3.50
C PRO A 368 -35.09 11.75 2.06
N LYS A 369 -35.88 12.27 1.12
CA LYS A 369 -35.52 12.25 -0.30
C LYS A 369 -34.29 13.09 -0.65
N LYS A 370 -34.05 14.20 0.06
CA LYS A 370 -32.97 15.14 -0.28
C LYS A 370 -31.84 15.05 0.73
N ASN A 371 -30.61 14.78 0.27
CA ASN A 371 -29.38 14.73 1.07
C ASN A 371 -29.54 13.99 2.42
N PRO A 372 -29.95 12.71 2.45
CA PRO A 372 -30.04 11.94 3.68
C PRO A 372 -28.67 11.85 4.37
N LYS A 373 -28.67 11.94 5.70
CA LYS A 373 -27.47 11.95 6.57
C LYS A 373 -27.54 10.87 7.66
N GLY A 374 -28.39 9.86 7.47
CA GLY A 374 -28.65 8.84 8.47
C GLY A 374 -29.65 9.31 9.52
N PRO A 375 -29.90 8.49 10.56
CA PRO A 375 -30.78 8.83 11.67
C PRO A 375 -30.17 9.96 12.52
N GLU A 376 -31.02 10.85 13.03
CA GLU A 376 -30.59 12.02 13.83
C GLU A 376 -29.87 11.64 15.13
N LYS A 377 -30.24 10.49 15.71
CA LYS A 377 -29.67 10.02 16.98
C LYS A 377 -28.66 8.91 16.73
N GLY A 378 -27.58 8.94 17.51
CA GLY A 378 -26.59 7.89 17.51
C GLY A 378 -27.17 6.54 17.92
N THR A 379 -26.94 5.53 17.08
CA THR A 379 -27.42 4.15 17.27
C THR A 379 -26.35 3.22 17.86
N GLY A 380 -25.15 3.76 18.11
CA GLY A 380 -23.99 3.02 18.60
C GLY A 380 -23.09 2.45 17.50
N LYS A 381 -23.51 2.47 16.23
CA LYS A 381 -22.74 1.93 15.10
C LYS A 381 -22.74 2.88 13.91
N ARG A 382 -21.60 3.02 13.23
CA ARG A 382 -21.46 3.85 12.02
C ARG A 382 -21.51 3.00 10.76
N ILE A 383 -21.93 3.60 9.65
CA ILE A 383 -21.98 2.94 8.35
C ILE A 383 -20.57 2.67 7.81
N ILE A 384 -20.42 1.51 7.18
CA ILE A 384 -19.25 1.09 6.43
C ILE A 384 -19.72 0.55 5.06
N ARG A 385 -19.02 0.88 3.97
CA ARG A 385 -19.40 0.52 2.59
C ARG A 385 -18.30 -0.22 1.81
N GLY A 386 -18.61 -0.68 0.59
CA GLY A 386 -17.66 -1.23 -0.41
C GLY A 386 -17.27 -2.70 -0.29
N GLY A 387 -17.25 -3.23 0.92
CA GLY A 387 -16.65 -4.54 1.18
C GLY A 387 -15.12 -4.43 1.15
N SER A 388 -14.42 -5.52 1.44
CA SER A 388 -12.95 -5.51 1.48
C SER A 388 -12.39 -6.74 0.79
N MET A 389 -11.08 -6.78 0.64
CA MET A 389 -10.36 -7.94 0.12
C MET A 389 -10.61 -9.24 0.92
N PHE A 390 -11.08 -9.12 2.18
CA PHE A 390 -11.42 -10.25 3.05
C PHE A 390 -12.88 -10.73 2.89
N ALA A 391 -13.64 -10.18 1.94
CA ALA A 391 -15.01 -10.60 1.69
C ALA A 391 -15.05 -12.08 1.28
N GLN A 392 -15.77 -12.88 2.06
CA GLN A 392 -15.92 -14.32 1.81
C GLN A 392 -16.88 -14.65 0.66
N ASN A 393 -17.68 -13.66 0.22
CA ASN A 393 -18.70 -13.84 -0.80
C ASN A 393 -18.92 -12.54 -1.58
N VAL A 394 -19.05 -12.68 -2.89
CA VAL A 394 -19.43 -11.64 -3.87
C VAL A 394 -20.65 -10.82 -3.45
N TYR A 395 -21.62 -11.41 -2.76
CA TYR A 395 -22.80 -10.67 -2.30
C TYR A 395 -22.48 -9.48 -1.38
N LYS A 396 -21.37 -9.52 -0.62
CA LYS A 396 -20.92 -8.44 0.28
C LYS A 396 -20.15 -7.33 -0.44
N LEU A 397 -19.90 -7.48 -1.73
CA LEU A 397 -19.09 -6.59 -2.56
C LEU A 397 -19.96 -5.71 -3.47
N ARG A 398 -21.29 -5.82 -3.36
CA ARG A 398 -22.22 -4.99 -4.13
C ARG A 398 -22.22 -3.56 -3.62
N CYS A 399 -22.39 -2.61 -4.52
CA CYS A 399 -22.48 -1.19 -4.25
C CYS A 399 -23.52 -0.81 -3.21
N ALA A 400 -24.63 -1.56 -3.09
CA ALA A 400 -25.74 -1.28 -2.18
C ALA A 400 -25.53 -1.86 -0.75
N VAL A 401 -24.49 -2.69 -0.55
CA VAL A 401 -24.30 -3.41 0.72
C VAL A 401 -23.97 -2.45 1.85
N ARG A 402 -24.73 -2.62 2.93
CA ARG A 402 -24.56 -1.88 4.18
C ARG A 402 -23.79 -2.75 5.16
N MET A 403 -22.64 -2.28 5.60
CA MET A 403 -21.96 -2.82 6.77
C MET A 403 -21.96 -1.75 7.87
N PHE A 404 -21.58 -2.17 9.06
CA PHE A 404 -21.53 -1.29 10.21
C PHE A 404 -20.49 -1.78 11.22
N GLY A 405 -19.99 -0.87 12.03
CA GLY A 405 -19.06 -1.16 13.12
C GLY A 405 -19.23 -0.16 14.26
N GLU A 406 -18.69 -0.49 15.42
CA GLU A 406 -18.63 0.49 16.51
C GLU A 406 -17.64 1.59 16.11
N PRO A 407 -17.91 2.88 16.43
CA PRO A 407 -17.08 3.98 15.96
C PRO A 407 -15.64 3.95 16.51
N GLY A 408 -15.35 3.16 17.54
CA GLY A 408 -14.00 2.94 18.08
C GLY A 408 -13.30 1.67 17.54
N ASP A 409 -13.94 0.91 16.66
CA ASP A 409 -13.37 -0.35 16.16
C ASP A 409 -12.30 -0.10 15.10
N ARG A 410 -11.10 -0.65 15.34
CA ARG A 410 -9.96 -0.60 14.41
C ARG A 410 -9.79 -1.89 13.64
N ASN A 411 -10.63 -2.06 12.63
CA ASN A 411 -10.62 -3.26 11.81
C ASN A 411 -9.54 -3.19 10.71
N LYS A 412 -8.84 -4.30 10.48
CA LYS A 412 -7.83 -4.42 9.41
C LYS A 412 -8.41 -4.34 7.99
N SER A 413 -9.71 -4.57 7.87
CA SER A 413 -10.42 -4.53 6.60
C SER A 413 -11.10 -3.20 6.34
N VAL A 414 -10.92 -2.20 7.22
CA VAL A 414 -11.65 -0.93 7.16
C VAL A 414 -10.66 0.22 7.10
N GLY A 415 -10.86 1.07 6.09
CA GLY A 415 -10.23 2.36 5.87
C GLY A 415 -11.30 3.41 5.63
N PHE A 416 -11.01 4.40 4.78
CA PHE A 416 -11.96 5.44 4.41
C PHE A 416 -11.47 6.25 3.21
N ARG A 417 -12.39 7.03 2.62
CA ARG A 417 -12.12 8.11 1.68
C ARG A 417 -12.88 9.36 2.11
N CYS A 418 -12.46 10.53 1.66
CA CYS A 418 -13.13 11.79 2.01
C CYS A 418 -14.09 12.27 0.91
N ALA A 419 -14.96 13.19 1.29
CA ALA A 419 -15.84 13.96 0.42
C ALA A 419 -15.79 15.44 0.79
N LYS A 420 -16.29 16.29 -0.10
CA LYS A 420 -16.36 17.74 0.08
C LYS A 420 -17.58 18.28 -0.67
N ASP A 421 -18.29 19.24 -0.10
CA ASP A 421 -19.41 19.88 -0.78
C ASP A 421 -18.91 20.60 -2.06
N ALA A 422 -19.71 20.59 -3.13
CA ALA A 422 -19.45 21.43 -4.30
C ALA A 422 -20.01 22.83 -4.07
N ASP A 423 -19.31 23.85 -4.57
CA ASP A 423 -19.68 25.26 -4.43
C ASP A 423 -20.98 25.64 -5.18
#